data_AF-A0A1C5DBN9-F1
#
_entry.id   AF-A0A1C5DBN9-F1
#
_cell.length_a   1.000
_cell.length_b   1.000
_cell.length_c   1.000
_cell.angle_alpha   90.00
_cell.angle_beta   90.00
_cell.angle_gamma   90.00
#
_symmetry.space_group_name_H-M   'P 1'
#
loop_
_entity.id
_entity.type
_entity.pdbx_description
1 polymer ?
#
loop_
_entity_poly.entity_id
_entity_poly.type
_entity_poly.pdbx_seq_one_letter_code
_entity_poly.pdbx_strand_id
1 'polypeptide(L)'
;MRKLLCQVCGGPSDRTPEGTLWLVGEDADDPGRWKPGDVTTHPPLCVPCAVASVEACPHLRKQYLALRVRRFAPAGVHGALYRPGGPIPVAYGADGVPFESWQIRWVLAGQLIMEFHEFTVVDLDTEHAAYLANGR
;
A
#
# COMPACT_ATOMS: atom_id res chain seq x y z
N MET A 1 6.61 -6.81 -2.16
CA MET A 1 6.91 -6.11 -0.89
C MET A 1 7.49 -7.01 0.22
N ARG A 2 8.26 -8.07 -0.08
CA ARG A 2 8.81 -8.96 0.97
C ARG A 2 9.82 -8.28 1.91
N LYS A 3 10.57 -7.29 1.42
CA LYS A 3 11.58 -6.56 2.19
C LYS A 3 11.03 -5.36 2.96
N LEU A 4 9.78 -4.95 2.68
CA LEU A 4 9.13 -3.74 3.20
C LEU A 4 10.05 -2.52 3.10
N LEU A 5 10.40 -2.18 1.86
CA LEU A 5 11.17 -0.98 1.55
C LEU A 5 10.22 0.19 1.35
N CYS A 6 10.70 1.39 1.69
CA CYS A 6 10.03 2.64 1.39
C CYS A 6 9.82 2.78 -0.12
N GLN A 7 8.59 3.05 -0.54
CA GLN A 7 8.26 3.24 -1.97
C GLN A 7 8.97 4.41 -2.65
N VAL A 8 9.38 5.43 -1.88
CA VAL A 8 9.99 6.65 -2.43
C VAL A 8 11.50 6.49 -2.55
N CYS A 9 12.20 6.25 -1.44
CA CYS A 9 13.66 6.23 -1.42
C CYS A 9 14.28 4.83 -1.61
N GLY A 10 13.47 3.76 -1.56
CA GLY A 10 13.96 2.38 -1.63
C GLY A 10 14.72 1.90 -0.38
N GLY A 11 14.91 2.76 0.62
CA GLY A 11 15.46 2.39 1.93
C GLY A 11 14.47 1.59 2.80
N PRO A 12 14.82 1.22 4.04
CA PRO A 12 13.88 0.58 4.96
C PRO A 12 12.65 1.46 5.20
N SER A 13 11.45 0.87 5.22
CA SER A 13 10.28 1.56 5.75
C SER A 13 10.41 1.76 7.26
N ASP A 14 9.72 2.76 7.82
CA ASP A 14 9.75 2.98 9.25
C ASP A 14 8.96 1.88 9.99
N ARG A 15 9.51 1.41 11.11
CA ARG A 15 8.93 0.34 11.93
C ARG A 15 9.08 0.69 13.41
N THR A 16 7.99 0.52 14.14
CA THR A 16 7.91 0.66 15.60
C THR A 16 7.19 -0.57 16.18
N PRO A 17 7.10 -0.74 17.51
CA PRO A 17 6.27 -1.80 18.12
C PRO A 17 4.79 -1.74 17.67
N GLU A 18 4.30 -0.57 17.29
CA GLU A 18 2.95 -0.34 16.79
C GLU A 18 2.78 -0.77 15.33
N GLY A 19 3.86 -1.01 14.59
CA GLY A 19 3.84 -1.59 13.25
C GLY A 19 4.67 -0.85 12.21
N THR A 20 4.50 -1.25 10.96
CA THR A 20 5.11 -0.59 9.80
C THR A 20 4.25 0.58 9.36
N LEU A 21 4.86 1.70 8.96
CA LEU A 21 4.12 2.87 8.45
C LEU A 21 3.67 2.67 6.99
N TRP A 22 2.39 2.89 6.76
CA TRP A 22 1.78 2.94 5.43
C TRP A 22 0.95 4.21 5.29
N LEU A 23 0.95 4.78 4.09
CA LEU A 23 -0.05 5.77 3.69
C LEU A 23 -0.99 5.09 2.71
N VAL A 24 -2.28 5.08 3.06
CA VAL A 24 -3.35 4.56 2.20
C VAL A 24 -4.37 5.67 1.98
N GLY A 25 -4.99 5.72 0.82
CA GLY A 25 -6.05 6.68 0.54
C GLY A 25 -6.79 6.25 -0.71
N GLU A 26 -8.11 6.15 -0.61
CA GLU A 26 -9.04 5.97 -1.73
C GLU A 26 -10.49 5.94 -1.20
N ASP A 27 -10.98 7.06 -0.67
CA ASP A 27 -12.33 7.56 -0.98
C ASP A 27 -12.57 8.93 -0.34
N ALA A 28 -13.08 9.89 -1.13
CA ALA A 28 -13.29 11.28 -0.72
C ALA A 28 -14.46 11.48 0.27
N ASP A 29 -15.28 10.44 0.45
CA ASP A 29 -16.59 10.55 1.11
C ASP A 29 -16.73 9.69 2.39
N ASP A 30 -15.71 8.95 2.84
CA ASP A 30 -15.81 8.18 4.10
C ASP A 30 -14.45 7.90 4.79
N PRO A 31 -14.03 8.76 5.74
CA PRO A 31 -12.81 8.58 6.55
C PRO A 31 -12.86 7.43 7.57
N GLY A 32 -14.00 6.75 7.77
CA GLY A 32 -14.16 5.66 8.74
C GLY A 32 -13.88 4.24 8.20
N ARG A 33 -13.28 4.14 7.00
CA ARG A 33 -13.54 2.99 6.11
C ARG A 33 -12.55 1.82 6.16
N TRP A 34 -11.30 2.02 6.58
CA TRP A 34 -10.32 0.91 6.61
C TRP A 34 -10.67 -0.12 7.70
N LYS A 35 -10.86 -1.37 7.28
CA LYS A 35 -11.22 -2.52 8.13
C LYS A 35 -10.20 -3.65 7.97
N PRO A 36 -10.06 -4.53 8.98
CA PRO A 36 -9.32 -5.78 8.81
C PRO A 36 -9.86 -6.55 7.59
N GLY A 37 -8.97 -6.92 6.67
CA GLY A 37 -9.31 -7.55 5.39
C GLY A 37 -9.22 -6.61 4.19
N ASP A 38 -9.12 -5.29 4.40
CA ASP A 38 -8.90 -4.35 3.33
C ASP A 38 -7.49 -4.49 2.75
N VAL A 39 -7.37 -4.18 1.46
CA VAL A 39 -6.17 -4.41 0.67
C VAL A 39 -5.59 -3.14 0.09
N THR A 40 -4.28 -3.15 -0.17
CA THR A 40 -3.60 -2.05 -0.84
C THR A 40 -2.48 -2.54 -1.77
N THR A 41 -2.24 -1.79 -2.84
CA THR A 41 -1.06 -1.93 -3.71
C THR A 41 0.06 -0.95 -3.33
N HIS A 42 -0.22 0.04 -2.49
CA HIS A 42 0.73 1.06 -2.05
C HIS A 42 1.77 0.44 -1.11
N PRO A 43 3.08 0.47 -1.40
CA PRO A 43 4.09 -0.04 -0.48
C PRO A 43 4.27 0.84 0.77
N PRO A 44 4.94 0.34 1.82
CA PRO A 44 5.15 1.10 3.04
C PRO A 44 6.13 2.26 2.83
N LEU A 45 6.24 3.13 3.83
CA LEU A 45 7.03 4.36 3.78
C LEU A 45 7.96 4.49 4.99
N CYS A 46 9.05 5.23 4.84
CA CYS A 46 9.72 5.85 5.98
C CYS A 46 9.05 7.20 6.30
N VAL A 47 9.19 7.67 7.53
CA VAL A 47 8.51 8.90 8.00
C VAL A 47 8.86 10.13 7.13
N PRO A 48 10.13 10.44 6.82
CA PRO A 48 10.45 11.61 5.99
C PRO A 48 9.82 11.55 4.59
N CYS A 49 9.84 10.36 3.96
CA CYS A 49 9.23 10.19 2.64
C CYS A 49 7.70 10.21 2.69
N ALA A 50 7.08 9.80 3.81
CA ALA A 50 5.64 9.90 3.98
C ALA A 50 5.20 11.38 4.00
N VAL A 51 5.86 12.20 4.82
CA VAL A 51 5.62 13.65 4.89
C VAL A 51 5.85 14.30 3.53
N ALA A 52 7.00 14.04 2.90
CA ALA A 52 7.32 14.59 1.58
C ALA A 52 6.29 14.17 0.51
N SER A 53 5.74 12.95 0.59
CA SER A 53 4.71 12.48 -0.35
C SER A 53 3.39 13.26 -0.19
N VAL A 54 2.96 13.51 1.05
CA VAL A 54 1.78 14.34 1.33
C VAL A 54 2.03 15.76 0.84
N GLU A 55 3.17 16.36 1.14
CA GLU A 55 3.52 17.71 0.68
C GLU A 55 3.57 17.82 -0.85
N ALA A 56 4.15 16.84 -1.53
CA ALA A 56 4.31 16.85 -2.97
C ALA A 56 3.01 16.55 -3.75
N CYS A 57 2.12 15.71 -3.21
CA CYS A 57 0.94 15.23 -3.92
C CYS A 57 -0.34 15.97 -3.50
N PRO A 58 -0.96 16.80 -4.37
CA PRO A 58 -2.20 17.52 -4.04
C PRO A 58 -3.37 16.62 -3.65
N HIS A 59 -3.39 15.37 -4.11
CA HIS A 59 -4.42 14.40 -3.74
C HIS A 59 -4.23 13.93 -2.30
N LEU A 60 -3.00 13.54 -1.94
CA LEU A 60 -2.68 13.11 -0.58
C LEU A 60 -2.83 14.25 0.42
N ARG A 61 -2.60 15.52 0.06
CA ARG A 61 -2.90 16.65 0.97
C ARG A 61 -4.38 16.73 1.37
N LYS A 62 -5.28 16.24 0.51
CA LYS A 62 -6.73 16.29 0.74
C LYS A 62 -7.21 15.06 1.50
N GLN A 63 -6.68 13.90 1.16
CA GLN A 63 -7.17 12.64 1.67
C GLN A 63 -6.05 11.60 1.74
N TYR A 64 -5.76 11.18 2.96
CA TYR A 64 -4.92 10.03 3.25
C TYR A 64 -5.26 9.52 4.66
N LEU A 65 -4.90 8.28 4.93
CA LEU A 65 -4.81 7.69 6.25
C LEU A 65 -3.38 7.20 6.44
N ALA A 66 -2.75 7.64 7.51
CA ALA A 66 -1.52 7.03 7.98
C ALA A 66 -1.87 5.88 8.92
N LEU A 67 -1.32 4.71 8.63
CA LEU A 67 -1.54 3.49 9.41
C LEU A 67 -0.22 2.96 9.95
N ARG A 68 -0.24 2.55 11.21
CA ARG A 68 0.72 1.62 11.78
C ARG A 68 0.15 0.22 11.69
N VAL A 69 0.70 -0.61 10.80
CA VAL A 69 0.18 -1.95 10.52
C VAL A 69 1.07 -3.00 11.16
N ARG A 70 0.52 -3.75 12.14
CA ARG A 70 1.21 -4.82 12.87
C ARG A 70 1.14 -6.16 12.13
N ARG A 71 -0.01 -6.47 11.54
CA ARG A 71 -0.24 -7.75 10.87
C ARG A 71 -0.84 -7.55 9.49
N PHE A 72 -0.18 -8.11 8.49
CA PHE A 72 -0.57 -8.07 7.08
C PHE A 72 -0.04 -9.28 6.33
N ALA A 73 -0.63 -9.59 5.18
CA ALA A 73 -0.20 -10.69 4.32
C ALA A 73 -0.31 -10.32 2.83
N PRO A 74 0.52 -10.89 1.95
CA PRO A 74 0.28 -10.83 0.51
C PRO A 74 -1.05 -11.51 0.16
N ALA A 75 -1.93 -10.84 -0.58
CA ALA A 75 -3.26 -11.36 -0.92
C ALA A 75 -3.47 -11.56 -2.43
N GLY A 76 -2.64 -10.94 -3.27
CA GLY A 76 -2.77 -11.06 -4.72
C GLY A 76 -1.81 -10.16 -5.46
N VAL A 77 -2.13 -9.88 -6.72
CA VAL A 77 -1.38 -8.94 -7.57
C VAL A 77 -2.31 -8.03 -8.34
N HIS A 78 -1.88 -6.80 -8.58
CA HIS A 78 -2.51 -5.91 -9.56
C HIS A 78 -1.68 -5.92 -10.84
N GLY A 79 -2.33 -6.06 -12.00
CA GLY A 79 -1.62 -6.18 -13.26
C GLY A 79 -2.53 -6.26 -14.48
N ALA A 80 -1.91 -6.36 -15.65
CA ALA A 80 -2.64 -6.49 -16.91
C ALA A 80 -3.23 -7.90 -17.05
N LEU A 81 -4.52 -7.97 -17.37
CA LEU A 81 -5.29 -9.19 -17.56
C LEU A 81 -5.27 -9.62 -19.02
N TYR A 82 -5.03 -10.91 -19.25
CA TYR A 82 -5.00 -11.54 -20.56
C TYR A 82 -6.05 -12.64 -20.68
N ARG A 83 -6.43 -12.95 -21.92
CA ARG A 83 -7.27 -14.10 -22.25
C ARG A 83 -6.73 -14.81 -23.49
N PRO A 84 -7.13 -16.06 -23.76
CA PRO A 84 -6.79 -16.73 -25.00
C PRO A 84 -7.17 -15.89 -26.22
N GLY A 85 -6.21 -15.70 -27.14
CA GLY A 85 -6.37 -14.90 -28.35
C GLY A 85 -5.97 -15.61 -29.64
N GLY A 86 -5.81 -16.93 -29.59
CA GLY A 86 -5.23 -17.72 -30.69
C GLY A 86 -3.72 -17.88 -30.51
N PRO A 87 -2.87 -17.50 -31.49
CA PRO A 87 -1.43 -17.72 -31.41
C PRO A 87 -0.74 -16.89 -30.31
N ILE A 88 -1.37 -15.80 -29.86
CA ILE A 88 -0.86 -14.91 -28.81
C ILE A 88 -2.02 -14.52 -27.87
N PRO A 89 -1.80 -14.45 -26.54
CA PRO A 89 -2.79 -13.92 -25.60
C PRO A 89 -3.17 -12.46 -25.91
N VAL A 90 -4.43 -12.11 -25.67
CA VAL A 90 -4.94 -10.73 -25.88
C VAL A 90 -5.21 -10.09 -24.52
N ALA A 91 -4.66 -8.90 -24.31
CA ALA A 91 -4.96 -8.09 -23.13
C ALA A 91 -6.40 -7.58 -23.20
N TYR A 92 -7.11 -7.59 -22.08
CA TYR A 92 -8.50 -7.11 -22.02
C TYR A 92 -8.80 -6.15 -20.86
N GLY A 93 -7.84 -5.91 -19.97
CA GLY A 93 -7.99 -4.97 -18.87
C GLY A 93 -6.80 -5.00 -17.91
N ALA A 94 -6.95 -4.32 -16.78
CA ALA A 94 -6.05 -4.43 -15.64
C ALA A 94 -6.89 -4.39 -14.36
N ASP A 95 -6.57 -5.24 -13.39
CA ASP A 95 -7.31 -5.33 -12.13
C ASP A 95 -6.44 -5.99 -11.05
N GLY A 96 -6.92 -5.93 -9.80
CA GLY A 96 -6.42 -6.70 -8.68
C GLY A 96 -6.98 -8.13 -8.71
N VAL A 97 -6.09 -9.12 -8.67
CA VAL A 97 -6.44 -10.54 -8.70
C VAL A 97 -5.89 -11.25 -7.47
N PRO A 98 -6.75 -11.82 -6.61
CA PRO A 98 -6.33 -12.64 -5.47
C PRO A 98 -5.53 -13.87 -5.91
N PHE A 99 -4.65 -14.38 -5.05
CA PHE A 99 -3.83 -15.55 -5.39
C PHE A 99 -4.67 -16.83 -5.60
N GLU A 100 -5.83 -16.92 -4.95
CA GLU A 100 -6.75 -18.04 -5.00
C GLU A 100 -7.61 -18.03 -6.27
N SER A 101 -7.65 -16.90 -6.98
CA SER A 101 -8.41 -16.77 -8.21
C SER A 101 -7.78 -17.58 -9.35
N TRP A 102 -8.62 -18.24 -10.15
CA TRP A 102 -8.17 -18.91 -11.38
C TRP A 102 -7.55 -17.93 -12.39
N GLN A 103 -7.96 -16.66 -12.35
CA GLN A 103 -7.45 -15.61 -13.23
C GLN A 103 -5.97 -15.30 -12.99
N ILE A 104 -5.39 -15.70 -11.84
CA ILE A 104 -3.99 -15.41 -11.49
C ILE A 104 -2.99 -15.92 -12.56
N ARG A 105 -3.37 -16.97 -13.30
CA ARG A 105 -2.56 -17.57 -14.38
C ARG A 105 -2.52 -16.71 -15.66
N TRP A 106 -3.36 -15.68 -15.71
CA TRP A 106 -3.57 -14.81 -16.85
C TRP A 106 -3.25 -13.34 -16.55
N VAL A 107 -2.52 -13.09 -15.46
CA VAL A 107 -2.12 -11.73 -15.07
C VAL A 107 -0.64 -11.54 -15.32
N LEU A 108 -0.29 -10.49 -16.07
CA LEU A 108 1.05 -9.94 -16.03
C LEU A 108 1.13 -9.00 -14.83
N ALA A 109 1.61 -9.54 -13.70
CA ALA A 109 1.67 -8.83 -12.43
C ALA A 109 2.63 -7.62 -12.49
N GLY A 110 2.13 -6.46 -12.07
CA GLY A 110 2.94 -5.23 -11.94
C GLY A 110 3.16 -4.83 -10.48
N GLN A 111 2.17 -5.04 -9.62
CA GLN A 111 2.23 -4.71 -8.19
C GLN A 111 1.73 -5.89 -7.35
N LEU A 112 2.27 -6.01 -6.14
CA LEU A 112 1.77 -6.95 -5.14
C LEU A 112 0.61 -6.27 -4.39
N ILE A 113 -0.41 -7.04 -4.03
CA ILE A 113 -1.49 -6.60 -3.14
C ILE A 113 -1.22 -7.13 -1.74
N MET A 114 -1.35 -6.27 -0.75
CA MET A 114 -1.22 -6.58 0.67
C MET A 114 -2.57 -6.40 1.36
N GLU A 115 -2.98 -7.38 2.15
CA GLU A 115 -4.14 -7.32 3.03
C GLU A 115 -3.70 -6.97 4.45
N PHE A 116 -4.39 -6.03 5.10
CA PHE A 116 -4.09 -5.67 6.50
C PHE A 116 -5.09 -6.33 7.45
N HIS A 117 -4.58 -6.93 8.53
CA HIS A 117 -5.40 -7.61 9.53
C HIS A 117 -5.40 -6.90 10.88
N GLU A 118 -4.33 -6.17 11.20
CA GLU A 118 -4.21 -5.46 12.47
C GLU A 118 -3.44 -4.16 12.26
N PHE A 119 -4.10 -3.03 12.48
CA PHE A 119 -3.53 -1.71 12.30
C PHE A 119 -4.20 -0.69 13.21
N THR A 120 -3.51 0.42 13.43
CA THR A 120 -4.05 1.62 14.08
C THR A 120 -3.88 2.80 13.15
N VAL A 121 -4.91 3.64 13.09
CA VAL A 121 -4.80 4.96 12.46
C VAL A 121 -3.92 5.84 13.32
N VAL A 122 -2.97 6.53 12.70
CA VAL A 122 -2.06 7.45 13.35
C VAL A 122 -2.09 8.81 12.66
N ASP A 123 -1.70 9.84 13.39
CA ASP A 123 -1.50 11.18 12.85
C ASP A 123 -0.06 11.29 12.33
N LEU A 124 0.11 11.70 11.08
CA LEU A 124 1.43 11.71 10.43
C LEU A 124 2.35 12.80 11.00
N ASP A 125 1.79 13.95 11.43
CA ASP A 125 2.60 15.02 12.03
C ASP A 125 3.16 14.59 13.40
N THR A 126 2.36 13.87 14.19
CA THR A 126 2.78 13.24 15.45
C THR A 126 3.88 12.20 15.20
N GLU A 127 3.74 11.36 14.17
CA GLU A 127 4.78 10.41 13.76
C GLU A 127 6.07 11.10 13.33
N HIS A 128 5.97 12.21 12.60
CA HIS A 128 7.11 13.03 12.19
C HIS A 128 7.84 13.66 13.38
N ALA A 129 7.10 14.25 14.32
CA ALA A 129 7.68 14.81 15.54
C ALA A 129 8.41 13.74 16.36
N ALA A 130 7.83 12.54 16.51
CA ALA A 130 8.45 11.42 17.21
C ALA A 130 9.71 10.90 16.49
N TYR A 131 9.70 10.87 15.16
CA TYR A 131 10.85 10.49 14.36
C TYR A 131 12.05 11.43 14.62
N LEU A 132 11.81 12.75 14.54
CA LEU A 132 12.83 13.77 14.80
C LEU A 132 13.35 13.73 16.24
N ALA A 133 12.46 13.52 17.22
CA ALA A 133 12.84 13.43 18.63
C ALA A 133 13.77 12.24 18.93
N ASN A 134 13.68 11.17 18.14
CA ASN A 134 14.51 9.97 18.29
C ASN A 134 15.86 10.06 17.56
N GLY A 135 16.21 11.20 16.95
CA GLY A 135 17.46 11.40 16.23
C GLY A 135 17.63 10.48 15.01
N ARG A 136 16.50 10.07 14.41
CA ARG A 136 16.47 9.29 13.16
C ARG A 136 16.27 10.23 11.97
#